data_AF-A0A927NSS7-F1
#
_entry.id   AF-A0A927NSS7-F1
#
_cell.length_a   1.000
_cell.length_b   1.000
_cell.length_c   1.000
_cell.angle_alpha   90.00
_cell.angle_beta   90.00
_cell.angle_gamma   90.00
#
_symmetry.space_group_name_H-M   'P 1'
#
loop_
_entity.id
_entity.type
_entity.pdbx_description
1 polymer ?
#
loop_
_entity_poly.entity_id
_entity_poly.type
_entity_poly.pdbx_seq_one_letter_code
_entity_poly.pdbx_strand_id
1 'polypeptide(L)' 'MTKVKELNVALLGLGTVGKGLVNLLNENKDEILNKHNAKVNIVKVYERNADKLEKFGMDRALFTDNMQ' A
#
# COMPACT_ATOMS: atom_id res chain seq x y z
N MET A 1 18.74 9.63 18.13
CA MET A 1 17.81 9.48 16.99
C MET A 1 16.91 8.29 17.26
N THR A 2 15.61 8.51 17.38
CA THR A 2 14.62 7.45 17.63
C THR A 2 14.41 6.64 16.35
N LYS A 3 14.51 5.31 16.43
CA LYS A 3 14.45 4.41 15.27
C LYS A 3 13.10 4.52 14.55
N VAL A 4 13.11 4.78 13.24
CA VAL A 4 11.91 4.78 12.39
C VAL A 4 11.36 3.35 12.31
N LYS A 5 10.05 3.19 12.52
CA LYS A 5 9.36 1.90 12.41
C LYS A 5 8.92 1.68 10.97
N GLU A 6 9.39 0.61 10.33
CA GLU A 6 8.87 0.20 9.03
C GLU A 6 7.71 -0.78 9.22
N LEU A 7 6.54 -0.43 8.69
CA LEU A 7 5.36 -1.27 8.68
C LEU A 7 5.10 -1.72 7.24
N ASN A 8 5.37 -3.00 6.99
CA ASN A 8 5.06 -3.64 5.72
C ASN A 8 3.66 -4.24 5.80
N VAL A 9 2.76 -3.78 4.92
CA VAL A 9 1.36 -4.20 4.89
C VAL A 9 0.99 -4.80 3.54
N ALA A 10 0.08 -5.76 3.55
CA ALA A 10 -0.56 -6.28 2.35
C ALA A 10 -2.01 -5.81 2.29
N LEU A 11 -2.50 -5.51 1.09
CA LEU A 11 -3.90 -5.16 0.85
C LEU A 11 -4.65 -6.35 0.26
N LEU A 12 -5.80 -6.69 0.83
CA LEU A 12 -6.71 -7.67 0.27
C LEU A 12 -7.82 -6.96 -0.49
N GLY A 13 -7.62 -6.78 -1.79
CA GLY A 13 -8.53 -6.15 -2.71
C GLY A 13 -8.14 -4.71 -3.07
N LEU A 14 -8.29 -4.38 -4.35
CA LEU A 14 -8.08 -3.02 -4.90
C LEU A 14 -9.39 -2.45 -5.47
N GLY A 15 -10.45 -2.48 -4.66
CA GLY A 15 -11.71 -1.79 -4.94
C GLY A 15 -11.64 -0.29 -4.62
N THR A 16 -12.80 0.36 -4.52
CA THR A 16 -12.90 1.80 -4.19
C THR A 16 -12.20 2.14 -2.86
N VAL A 17 -12.40 1.31 -1.83
CA VAL A 17 -11.79 1.51 -0.51
C VAL A 17 -10.28 1.29 -0.55
N GLY A 18 -9.82 0.19 -1.19
CA GLY A 18 -8.40 -0.11 -1.31
C GLY A 18 -7.63 1.00 -2.04
N LYS A 19 -8.20 1.54 -3.12
CA LYS A 19 -7.63 2.68 -3.85
C LYS A 19 -7.57 3.94 -2.98
N GLY A 20 -8.66 4.24 -2.26
CA GLY A 20 -8.69 5.37 -1.33
C GLY A 20 -7.61 5.26 -0.25
N LEU A 21 -7.40 4.07 0.31
CA LEU A 21 -6.36 3.81 1.30
C LEU A 21 -4.95 4.04 0.73
N VAL A 22 -4.67 3.53 -0.47
CA VAL A 22 -3.36 3.74 -1.13
C VAL A 22 -3.09 5.23 -1.32
N ASN A 23 -4.07 5.98 -1.85
CA ASN A 23 -3.93 7.42 -2.05
C ASN A 23 -3.69 8.14 -0.73
N LEU A 24 -4.50 7.85 0.30
CA LEU A 24 -4.38 8.45 1.63
C LEU A 24 -2.98 8.20 2.23
N LEU A 25 -2.47 6.96 2.14
CA LEU A 25 -1.15 6.62 2.66
C LEU A 25 -0.03 7.36 1.91
N ASN A 26 -0.16 7.49 0.58
CA ASN A 26 0.83 8.21 -0.24
C ASN A 26 0.82 9.72 0.02
N GLU A 27 -0.37 10.32 0.10
CA GLU A 27 -0.55 11.76 0.36
C GLU A 27 -0.07 12.15 1.76
N ASN A 28 -0.28 11.29 2.76
CA ASN A 28 0.02 11.57 4.17
C ASN A 28 1.35 10.95 4.65
N LYS A 29 2.18 10.41 3.75
CA LYS A 29 3.42 9.69 4.10
C LYS A 29 4.35 10.49 5.02
N ASP A 30 4.49 11.79 4.76
CA ASP A 30 5.40 12.67 5.50
C ASP A 30 4.81 13.02 6.87
N GLU A 31 3.49 13.20 6.95
CA GLU A 31 2.78 13.42 8.20
C GLU A 31 2.86 12.18 9.11
N ILE A 32 2.65 10.98 8.56
CA ILE A 32 2.76 9.72 9.29
C ILE A 32 4.19 9.53 9.81
N LEU A 33 5.19 9.81 8.97
CA LEU A 33 6.59 9.74 9.38
C LEU A 33 6.89 10.73 10.52
N ASN A 34 6.46 11.98 10.41
CA ASN A 34 6.77 13.02 11.39
C ASN A 34 6.01 12.83 12.71
N LYS A 35 4.74 12.42 12.67
CA LYS A 35 3.91 12.26 13.88
C LYS A 35 4.13 10.92 14.58
N HIS A 36 4.38 9.86 13.82
CA HIS A 36 4.42 8.50 14.36
C HIS A 36 5.80 7.83 14.26
N ASN A 37 6.78 8.52 13.66
CA ASN A 37 8.11 7.96 13.37
C ASN A 37 7.99 6.60 12.66
N ALA A 38 7.05 6.50 11.73
CA ALA A 38 6.65 5.26 11.08
C ALA A 38 6.56 5.45 9.56
N LYS A 39 6.95 4.42 8.82
CA LYS A 39 6.84 4.36 7.36
C LYS A 39 5.99 3.16 6.98
N VAL A 40 4.88 3.38 6.29
CA VAL A 40 3.99 2.33 5.82
C VAL A 40 4.34 1.99 4.38
N ASN A 41 4.68 0.72 4.13
CA ASN A 41 4.99 0.22 2.79
C ASN A 41 3.96 -0.84 2.40
N ILE A 42 3.28 -0.64 1.28
CA ILE A 42 2.44 -1.68 0.68
C ILE A 42 3.34 -2.63 -0.09
N VAL A 43 3.47 -3.86 0.41
CA VAL A 43 4.40 -4.86 -0.15
C VAL A 43 3.70 -5.86 -1.07
N LYS A 44 2.38 -5.99 -0.94
CA LYS A 44 1.59 -6.92 -1.75
C LYS A 44 0.13 -6.48 -1.80
N VAL A 45 -0.54 -6.75 -2.92
CA VAL A 45 -1.96 -6.47 -3.14
C VAL A 45 -2.57 -7.72 -3.74
N TYR A 46 -3.40 -8.39 -2.95
CA TYR A 46 -4.23 -9.48 -3.45
C TYR A 46 -5.40 -8.91 -4.25
N GLU A 47 -5.50 -9.25 -5.53
CA GLU A 47 -6.63 -8.85 -6.37
C GLU A 47 -6.89 -9.91 -7.44
N ARG A 48 -8.10 -9.98 -7.98
CA ARG A 48 -8.45 -10.97 -9.02
C ARG A 48 -8.00 -10.56 -10.43
N ASN A 49 -7.69 -9.28 -10.63
CA ASN A 49 -7.35 -8.72 -11.93
C ASN A 49 -6.14 -7.79 -11.79
N ALA A 50 -5.00 -8.22 -12.32
CA ALA A 50 -3.74 -7.48 -12.32
C ALA A 50 -3.85 -6.12 -12.99
N ASP A 51 -4.64 -6.00 -14.06
CA ASP A 51 -4.80 -4.76 -14.83
C ASP A 51 -5.38 -3.63 -13.98
N LYS A 52 -6.09 -3.94 -12.89
CA LYS A 52 -6.61 -2.92 -11.97
C LYS A 52 -5.49 -2.17 -11.25
N LEU A 53 -4.37 -2.81 -10.95
CA LEU A 53 -3.22 -2.19 -10.30
C LEU A 53 -2.52 -1.25 -11.28
N GLU A 54 -2.24 -1.74 -12.49
CA GLU A 54 -1.57 -0.95 -13.53
C GLU A 54 -2.41 0.27 -13.93
N LYS A 55 -3.72 0.10 -14.12
CA LYS A 55 -4.65 1.23 -14.39
C LYS A 55 -4.71 2.24 -13.25
N PHE A 56 -4.40 1.82 -12.03
CA PHE A 56 -4.35 2.68 -10.87
C PHE A 56 -2.95 3.30 -10.65
N GLY A 57 -1.96 2.94 -11.47
CA GLY A 57 -0.59 3.45 -11.38
C GLY A 57 0.27 2.76 -10.32
N MET A 58 -0.14 1.59 -9.83
CA MET A 58 0.69 0.76 -8.97
C MET A 58 1.52 -0.23 -9.78
N ASP A 59 2.69 -0.58 -9.24
CA ASP A 59 3.57 -1.58 -9.83
C ASP A 59 2.87 -2.96 -9.88
N ARG A 60 2.88 -3.59 -11.06
CA ARG A 60 2.37 -4.94 -11.26
C ARG A 60 3.09 -5.97 -10.39
N ALA A 61 4.33 -5.72 -9.97
CA ALA A 61 5.07 -6.59 -9.05
C ALA A 61 4.41 -6.73 -7.67
N LEU A 62 3.54 -5.79 -7.27
CA LEU A 62 2.78 -5.86 -6.03
C LEU A 62 1.57 -6.81 -6.15
N PHE A 63 1.17 -7.19 -7.36
CA PHE A 63 0.02 -8.05 -7.60
C PHE A 63 0.22 -9.46 -7.06
N THR A 64 -0.85 -10.04 -6.51
CA THR A 64 -1.00 -11.48 -6.33
C THR A 64 -2.47 -11.85 -6.47
N ASP A 65 -2.74 -12.99 -7.08
CA ASP A 65 -4.04 -13.67 -7.02
C ASP A 65 -3.97 -14.94 -6.15
N ASN A 66 -2.82 -15.18 -5.53
CA ASN A 66 -2.62 -16.23 -4.55
C ASN A 66 -2.67 -15.65 -3.12
N MET A 67 -3.54 -16.22 -2.29
CA MET A 67 -3.67 -15.90 -0.85
C MET A 67 -2.74 -16.74 0.04
N GLN A 68 -2.00 -17.70 -0.51
CA GLN A 68 -1.08 -18.58 0.23
C GLN A 68 0.27 -17.92 0.53
#